data_AF-A0AAV0CP49-F1
#
_entry.id   AF-A0AAV0CP49-F1
#
_cell.length_a   1.000
_cell.length_b   1.000
_cell.length_c   1.000
_cell.angle_alpha   90.00
_cell.angle_beta   90.00
_cell.angle_gamma   90.00
#
_symmetry.space_group_name_H-M   'P 1'
#
loop_
_entity.id
_entity.type
_entity.pdbx_description
1 polymer ?
#
loop_
_entity_poly.entity_id
_entity_poly.type
_entity_poly.pdbx_seq_one_letter_code
_entity_poly.pdbx_strand_id
1 'polypeptide(L)'
;MYAIGGSANPTINSQGNRFLAPDDKFSKEVTKHEDAGEGEWENWNWRTEGDLMMNGAFFRSSGAESSSSYARASSLSARPSSLISSLTQSAGALSCRRGKTCD
;
A
#
# COMPACT_ATOMS: atom_id res chain seq x y z
N MET A 1 4.51 11.57 8.82
CA MET A 1 5.06 10.30 8.30
C MET A 1 3.91 9.53 7.67
N TYR A 2 4.13 8.83 6.57
CA TYR A 2 3.10 8.14 5.80
C TYR A 2 3.63 6.79 5.30
N ALA A 3 2.75 5.88 4.85
CA ALA A 3 3.16 4.57 4.33
C ALA A 3 3.29 4.58 2.80
N ILE A 4 2.40 5.29 2.11
CA ILE A 4 2.37 5.42 0.65
C ILE A 4 2.37 6.91 0.31
N GLY A 5 3.22 7.32 -0.61
CA GLY A 5 3.20 8.70 -1.08
C GLY A 5 3.99 8.88 -2.35
N GLY A 6 3.94 10.09 -2.88
CA GLY A 6 4.65 10.47 -4.09
C GLY A 6 4.33 11.89 -4.50
N SER A 7 5.10 12.41 -5.44
CA SER A 7 4.93 13.72 -6.07
C SER A 7 4.91 13.57 -7.60
N ALA A 8 4.48 14.62 -8.29
CA ALA A 8 4.43 14.68 -9.76
C ALA A 8 3.51 13.64 -10.42
N ASN A 9 2.30 13.46 -9.88
CA ASN A 9 1.22 12.65 -10.48
C ASN A 9 1.57 11.18 -10.76
N PRO A 10 2.05 10.41 -9.77
CA PRO A 10 2.21 8.97 -9.93
C PRO A 10 0.84 8.29 -9.96
N THR A 11 0.79 7.14 -10.61
CA THR A 11 -0.36 6.23 -10.55
C THR A 11 -0.09 5.17 -9.46
N ILE A 12 -0.98 5.05 -8.49
CA ILE A 12 -0.84 4.13 -7.35
C ILE A 12 -2.01 3.16 -7.28
N ASN A 13 -1.69 1.88 -7.20
CA ASN A 13 -2.66 0.80 -7.01
C ASN A 13 -2.27 -0.05 -5.82
N SER A 14 -2.96 0.16 -4.70
CA SER A 14 -2.83 -0.62 -3.47
C SER A 14 -3.88 -1.72 -3.45
N GLN A 15 -3.46 -2.98 -3.33
CA GLN A 15 -4.37 -4.12 -3.30
C GLN A 15 -3.96 -5.18 -2.27
N GLY A 16 -4.90 -5.58 -1.41
CA GLY A 16 -4.71 -6.67 -0.44
C GLY A 16 -3.70 -6.40 0.68
N ASN A 17 -3.31 -5.14 0.92
CA ASN A 17 -2.36 -4.74 1.95
C ASN A 17 -3.02 -4.67 3.34
N ARG A 18 -2.21 -4.56 4.40
CA ARG A 18 -2.66 -4.32 5.79
C ARG A 18 -1.95 -3.11 6.37
N PHE A 19 -2.69 -2.06 6.71
CA PHE A 19 -2.16 -0.84 7.33
C PHE A 19 -2.64 -0.73 8.77
N LEU A 20 -1.68 -0.76 9.71
CA LEU A 20 -1.93 -0.52 11.12
C LEU A 20 -1.36 0.86 11.48
N ALA A 21 -2.24 1.85 11.61
CA ALA A 21 -1.83 3.19 12.02
C ALA A 21 -1.34 3.20 13.49
N PRO A 22 -0.36 4.05 13.84
CA PRO A 22 0.02 4.29 15.23
C PRO A 22 -1.11 4.99 16.01
N ASP A 23 -0.98 5.07 17.34
CA ASP A 23 -1.98 5.71 18.21
C ASP A 23 -2.03 7.24 18.07
N ASP A 24 -1.00 7.84 17.47
CA ASP A 24 -1.01 9.26 17.12
C ASP A 24 -2.15 9.59 16.14
N LYS A 25 -3.04 10.50 16.58
CA LYS A 25 -4.21 10.93 15.82
C LYS A 25 -3.88 11.65 14.51
N PHE A 26 -2.67 12.20 14.39
CA PHE A 26 -2.22 12.89 13.16
C PHE A 26 -1.57 11.95 12.15
N SER A 27 -1.44 10.67 12.48
CA SER A 27 -0.75 9.66 11.67
C SER A 27 -1.71 8.54 11.25
N LYS A 28 -2.94 8.91 10.85
CA LYS A 28 -4.00 7.97 10.42
C LYS A 28 -4.11 7.84 8.90
N GLU A 29 -3.70 8.85 8.16
CA GLU A 29 -3.70 8.78 6.70
C GLU A 29 -2.53 7.91 6.20
N VAL A 30 -2.84 6.86 5.45
CA VAL A 30 -1.86 5.96 4.82
C VAL A 30 -1.12 6.68 3.70
N THR A 31 -1.83 7.55 3.00
CA THR A 31 -1.40 8.28 1.80
C THR A 31 -0.79 9.64 2.13
N LYS A 32 0.11 10.10 1.26
CA LYS A 32 0.59 11.48 1.26
C LYS A 32 0.92 11.94 -0.16
N HIS A 33 0.15 12.90 -0.64
CA HIS A 33 0.41 13.61 -1.88
C HIS A 33 1.42 14.73 -1.59
N GLU A 34 2.65 14.55 -2.05
CA GLU A 34 3.75 15.50 -1.80
C GLU A 34 3.79 16.57 -2.89
N ASP A 35 4.15 17.79 -2.48
CA ASP A 35 4.34 18.96 -3.36
C ASP A 35 3.14 19.32 -4.25
N ALA A 36 1.93 18.91 -3.88
CA ALA A 36 0.71 19.16 -4.63
C ALA A 36 -0.45 19.59 -3.71
N GLY A 37 -1.20 20.60 -4.14
CA GLY A 37 -2.45 21.02 -3.49
C GLY A 37 -3.61 20.08 -3.82
N GLU A 38 -4.70 20.16 -3.05
CA GLU A 38 -5.88 19.29 -3.22
C GLU A 38 -6.45 19.30 -4.63
N GLY A 39 -6.68 20.47 -5.23
CA GLY A 39 -7.19 20.53 -6.61
C GLY A 39 -6.23 19.96 -7.67
N GLU A 40 -4.95 19.76 -7.35
CA GLU A 40 -4.01 19.08 -8.25
C GLU A 40 -4.06 17.57 -8.04
N TRP A 41 -3.82 17.10 -6.81
CA TRP A 41 -3.67 15.68 -6.53
C TRP A 41 -4.99 14.90 -6.59
N GLU A 42 -6.14 15.57 -6.47
CA GLU A 42 -7.45 14.95 -6.70
C GLU A 42 -7.59 14.30 -8.08
N ASN A 43 -6.78 14.74 -9.06
CA ASN A 43 -6.75 14.16 -10.41
C ASN A 43 -5.75 13.00 -10.57
N TRP A 44 -4.92 12.72 -9.57
CA TRP A 44 -3.94 11.64 -9.62
C TRP A 44 -4.65 10.30 -9.45
N ASN A 45 -4.20 9.23 -10.11
CA ASN A 45 -4.90 7.94 -10.09
C ASN A 45 -4.41 7.07 -8.93
N TRP A 46 -4.96 7.26 -7.74
CA TRP A 46 -4.60 6.52 -6.53
C TRP A 46 -5.79 5.73 -6.02
N ARG A 47 -5.63 4.42 -5.90
CA ARG A 47 -6.73 3.52 -5.53
C ARG A 47 -6.30 2.46 -4.53
N THR A 48 -7.28 2.01 -3.75
CA THR A 48 -7.19 0.93 -2.77
C THR A 48 -8.28 -0.10 -3.04
N GLU A 49 -7.95 -1.39 -3.00
CA GLU A 49 -8.90 -2.50 -3.17
C GLU A 49 -8.55 -3.67 -2.24
N GLY A 50 -9.48 -4.10 -1.38
CA GLY A 50 -9.26 -5.24 -0.49
C GLY A 50 -8.23 -5.03 0.63
N ASP A 51 -7.74 -3.80 0.79
CA ASP A 51 -6.82 -3.43 1.88
C ASP A 51 -7.53 -3.44 3.24
N LEU A 52 -6.81 -3.90 4.26
CA LEU A 52 -7.26 -3.90 5.65
C LEU A 52 -6.71 -2.69 6.40
N MET A 53 -7.61 -1.79 6.80
CA MET A 53 -7.29 -0.60 7.58
C MET A 53 -7.54 -0.85 9.07
N MET A 54 -6.52 -0.63 9.91
CA MET A 54 -6.59 -0.88 11.35
C MET A 54 -6.19 0.35 12.15
N ASN A 55 -6.74 0.44 13.37
CA ASN A 55 -6.52 1.56 14.29
C ASN A 55 -6.86 2.94 13.67
N GLY A 56 -7.96 3.00 12.89
CA GLY A 56 -8.40 4.23 12.23
C GLY A 56 -7.57 4.66 11.03
N ALA A 57 -6.71 3.79 10.50
CA ALA A 57 -6.04 4.03 9.23
C ALA A 57 -7.06 4.32 8.11
N PHE A 58 -6.71 5.18 7.16
CA PHE A 58 -7.51 5.39 5.96
C PHE A 58 -6.65 5.77 4.77
N PHE A 59 -7.14 5.49 3.57
CA PHE A 59 -6.50 5.80 2.30
C PHE A 59 -7.34 6.87 1.58
N ARG A 60 -6.72 7.97 1.14
CA ARG A 60 -7.40 8.97 0.30
C ARG A 60 -7.22 8.60 -1.17
N SER A 61 -8.24 7.97 -1.74
CA SER A 61 -8.28 7.70 -3.18
C SER A 61 -8.50 8.98 -3.97
N SER A 62 -7.97 9.02 -5.18
CA SER A 62 -8.08 10.14 -6.11
C SER A 62 -8.13 9.65 -7.55
N GLY A 63 -8.50 10.57 -8.45
CA GLY A 63 -8.60 10.31 -9.87
C GLY A 63 -9.93 9.66 -10.25
N ALA A 64 -10.26 9.73 -11.54
CA ALA A 64 -11.39 8.99 -12.06
C ALA A 64 -11.12 7.48 -11.93
N GLU A 65 -12.17 6.67 -11.69
CA GLU A 65 -12.07 5.21 -11.73
C GLU A 65 -11.54 4.76 -13.10
N SER A 66 -10.22 4.57 -13.20
CA SER A 66 -9.60 4.24 -14.47
C SER A 66 -9.83 2.77 -14.78
N SER A 67 -10.13 2.49 -16.06
CA SER A 67 -10.38 1.17 -16.63
C SER A 67 -9.30 0.11 -16.35
N SER A 68 -9.62 -1.15 -16.67
CA SER A 68 -8.94 -2.43 -16.43
C SER A 68 -7.45 -2.58 -16.80
N SER A 69 -6.71 -1.50 -17.10
CA SER A 69 -5.29 -1.51 -17.46
C SER A 69 -4.41 -2.19 -16.41
N TYR A 70 -4.79 -2.15 -15.13
CA TYR A 70 -4.09 -2.84 -14.05
C TYR A 70 -4.16 -4.36 -14.13
N ALA A 71 -5.21 -4.93 -14.74
CA ALA A 71 -5.29 -6.37 -14.96
C ALA A 71 -4.19 -6.88 -15.90
N ARG A 72 -3.62 -6.01 -16.76
CA ARG A 72 -2.44 -6.36 -17.58
C ARG A 72 -1.12 -6.29 -16.81
N ALA A 73 -1.06 -5.55 -15.70
CA ALA A 73 0.16 -5.41 -14.90
C ALA A 73 0.38 -6.59 -13.93
N SER A 74 -0.69 -7.31 -13.56
CA SER A 74 -0.61 -8.46 -12.65
C SER A 74 -0.90 -9.78 -13.38
N SER A 75 0.04 -10.74 -13.37
CA SER A 75 -0.21 -12.11 -13.84
C SER A 75 -1.11 -12.92 -12.89
N LEU A 76 -1.35 -12.40 -11.67
CA LEU A 76 -2.14 -13.01 -10.60
C LEU A 76 -2.95 -11.94 -9.86
N SER A 77 -4.19 -12.25 -9.50
CA SER A 77 -5.00 -11.38 -8.63
C SER A 77 -4.36 -11.22 -7.26
N ALA A 78 -4.55 -10.05 -6.63
CA ALA A 78 -4.11 -9.81 -5.26
C ALA A 78 -4.73 -10.84 -4.29
N ARG A 79 -3.92 -11.34 -3.35
CA ARG A 79 -4.41 -12.21 -2.27
C ARG A 79 -5.14 -11.36 -1.22
N PRO A 80 -6.12 -11.92 -0.49
CA PRO A 80 -6.85 -11.17 0.52
C PRO A 80 -5.93 -10.73 1.66
N SER A 81 -6.18 -9.53 2.20
CA SER A 81 -5.40 -8.91 3.28
C SER A 81 -5.39 -9.73 4.58
N SER A 82 -6.35 -10.64 4.77
CA SER A 82 -6.37 -11.61 5.87
C SER A 82 -5.18 -12.58 5.88
N LEU A 83 -4.52 -12.78 4.74
CA LEU A 83 -3.36 -13.68 4.63
C LEU A 83 -2.02 -12.97 4.82
N ILE A 84 -1.99 -11.63 4.96
CA ILE A 84 -0.75 -10.85 4.99
C ILE A 84 0.22 -11.33 6.09
N SER A 85 -0.27 -11.68 7.27
CA SER A 85 0.58 -12.19 8.36
C SER A 85 1.32 -13.48 7.99
N SER A 86 0.69 -14.35 7.19
CA SER A 86 1.33 -15.58 6.71
C SER A 86 2.25 -15.29 5.52
N LEU A 87 1.78 -14.48 4.56
CA LEU A 87 2.54 -14.11 3.37
C LEU A 87 3.85 -13.36 3.68
N THR A 88 3.87 -12.60 4.77
CA THR A 88 5.03 -11.80 5.19
C THR A 88 5.80 -12.42 6.37
N GLN A 89 5.41 -13.62 6.83
CA GLN A 89 6.03 -14.27 7.99
C GLN A 89 7.54 -14.51 7.81
N SER A 90 7.97 -14.82 6.59
CA SER A 90 9.37 -15.06 6.23
C SER A 90 10.01 -13.85 5.52
N ALA A 91 9.42 -12.66 5.61
CA ALA A 91 10.02 -11.45 5.05
C ALA A 91 11.29 -11.07 5.84
N GLY A 92 12.34 -10.68 5.10
CA GLY A 92 13.63 -10.32 5.68
C GLY A 92 14.76 -11.22 5.19
N ALA A 93 15.95 -11.03 5.76
CA ALA A 93 17.09 -11.90 5.46
C ALA A 93 16.90 -13.26 6.13
N LEU A 94 17.29 -14.32 5.43
CA LEU A 94 17.37 -15.65 6.02
C LEU A 94 18.42 -15.67 7.14
N SER A 95 18.17 -16.47 8.16
CA SER A 95 19.09 -16.73 9.26
C SER A 95 20.19 -17.68 8.78
N CYS A 96 21.35 -17.11 8.44
CA CYS A 96 22.49 -17.87 7.94
C CYS A 96 23.57 -18.08 9.01
N ARG A 97 24.14 -19.30 9.07
CA ARG A 97 25.37 -19.60 9.81
C ARG A 97 26.37 -20.27 8.88
N ARG A 98 27.65 -19.91 9.00
CA ARG A 98 28.71 -20.48 8.16
C ARG A 98 28.72 -22.02 8.29
N GLY A 99 28.67 -22.70 7.14
CA GLY A 99 28.64 -24.16 7.07
C GLY A 99 27.26 -24.80 7.29
N LYS A 100 26.17 -24.03 7.34
CA LYS A 100 24.79 -24.53 7.40
C LYS A 100 23.93 -23.92 6.30
N THR A 101 22.80 -24.55 5.98
CA THR A 101 21.74 -23.94 5.18
C THR A 101 21.19 -22.71 5.91
N CYS A 102 20.75 -21.73 5.14
CA CYS A 102 20.06 -20.57 5.67
C CYS A 102 18.56 -20.88 5.78
N ASP A 103 17.96 -20.48 6.89
CA ASP A 103 16.56 -20.75 7.20
C ASP A 103 15.82 -19.44 7.54
#